data_AF-A0A6I0LNA3-F1
#
_entry.id   AF-A0A6I0LNA3-F1
#
_cell.length_a   1.000
_cell.length_b   1.000
_cell.length_c   1.000
_cell.angle_alpha   90.00
_cell.angle_beta   90.00
_cell.angle_gamma   90.00
#
_symmetry.space_group_name_H-M   'P 1'
#
loop_
_entity.id
_entity.type
_entity.pdbx_description
1 polymer ?
#
loop_
_entity_poly.entity_id
_entity_poly.type
_entity_poly.pdbx_seq_one_letter_code
_entity_poly.pdbx_strand_id
1 'polypeptide(L)'
;MKRIPQKAILAKPEPIVIKIDPKQLKTGIVLPKVKYQVLASVGNELVFNGMVLPIPKVLIYYLRHNELMIVSTILEETNEYGECASSVKELATKIKISTPTVSSCLYSLRKVGLLQEAPNGQRGAGRIRKLNYTAIQHLNDLVEGEDSGIYTRIRKATRKTNIMSLTKDDIKNAYDNHVLELGHDLAEEEEYD
;
A
#
# COMPACT_ATOMS: atom_id res chain seq x y z
N MET A 1 12.23 17.38 -41.07
CA MET A 1 13.00 17.18 -39.83
C MET A 1 13.00 18.50 -39.04
N LYS A 2 12.22 18.60 -37.95
CA LYS A 2 12.23 19.79 -37.08
C LYS A 2 13.28 19.59 -35.97
N ARG A 3 14.22 20.53 -35.84
CA ARG A 3 15.35 20.51 -34.89
C ARG A 3 14.84 20.57 -33.44
N ILE A 4 15.40 19.71 -32.59
CA ILE A 4 15.23 19.74 -31.13
C ILE A 4 16.03 20.94 -30.58
N PRO A 5 15.46 21.81 -29.73
CA PRO A 5 16.22 22.91 -29.13
C PRO A 5 17.19 22.38 -28.07
N GLN A 6 18.44 22.83 -28.11
CA GLN A 6 19.45 22.55 -27.09
C GLN A 6 19.00 23.08 -25.73
N LYS A 7 18.96 22.20 -24.72
CA LYS A 7 18.67 22.57 -23.33
C LYS A 7 19.77 23.49 -22.82
N ALA A 8 19.37 24.68 -22.34
CA ALA A 8 20.28 25.59 -21.65
C ALA A 8 20.73 24.96 -20.33
N ILE A 9 22.03 24.75 -20.16
CA ILE A 9 22.63 24.33 -18.90
C ILE A 9 22.65 25.57 -17.99
N LEU A 10 21.87 25.54 -16.90
CA LEU A 10 21.89 26.58 -15.87
C LEU A 10 23.30 26.68 -15.26
N ALA A 11 23.88 27.88 -15.28
CA ALA A 11 25.19 28.13 -14.70
C ALA A 11 25.20 27.81 -13.19
N LYS A 12 26.28 27.20 -12.70
CA LYS A 12 26.46 26.96 -11.26
C LYS A 12 26.46 28.31 -10.52
N PRO A 13 25.71 28.46 -9.41
CA PRO A 13 25.67 29.72 -8.67
C PRO A 13 27.07 30.06 -8.14
N GLU A 14 27.45 31.32 -8.26
CA GLU A 14 28.74 31.79 -7.77
C GLU A 14 28.77 31.78 -6.23
N PRO A 15 29.92 31.44 -5.62
CA PRO A 15 30.06 31.44 -4.17
C PRO A 15 29.94 32.85 -3.60
N ILE A 16 29.08 33.02 -2.60
CA ILE A 16 28.93 34.29 -1.88
C ILE A 16 30.11 34.43 -0.90
N VAL A 17 31.00 35.39 -1.16
CA VAL A 17 32.13 35.70 -0.28
C VAL A 17 31.71 36.80 0.71
N ILE A 18 31.60 36.44 1.99
CA ILE A 18 31.27 37.40 3.06
C ILE A 18 32.58 37.90 3.67
N LYS A 19 32.84 39.21 3.56
CA LYS A 19 33.99 39.88 4.21
C LYS A 19 33.56 40.44 5.57
N ILE A 20 34.22 40.03 6.65
CA ILE A 20 33.95 40.49 8.01
C ILE A 20 35.07 41.46 8.44
N ASP A 21 34.69 42.59 9.06
CA ASP A 21 35.63 43.59 9.55
C ASP A 21 36.31 43.10 10.86
N PRO A 22 37.66 43.01 10.93
CA PRO A 22 38.38 42.40 12.05
C PRO A 22 38.09 43.04 13.42
N LYS A 23 37.65 44.30 13.45
CA LYS A 23 37.30 45.00 14.70
C LYS A 23 36.07 44.40 15.40
N GLN A 24 35.18 43.70 14.67
CA GLN A 24 33.99 43.05 15.20
C GLN A 24 34.26 41.67 15.84
N LEU A 25 35.46 41.12 15.70
CA LEU A 25 35.84 39.80 16.23
C LEU A 25 36.38 39.81 17.68
N LYS A 26 36.49 40.99 18.31
CA LYS A 26 37.18 41.16 19.60
C LYS A 26 36.48 40.52 20.81
N THR A 27 35.20 40.16 20.72
CA THR A 27 34.40 39.58 21.81
C THR A 27 34.05 38.10 21.60
N GLY A 28 34.77 37.41 20.70
CA GLY A 28 34.49 36.03 20.33
C GLY A 28 33.70 35.93 19.02
N ILE A 29 33.92 34.83 18.29
CA ILE A 29 33.36 34.62 16.95
C ILE A 29 31.88 34.27 17.09
N VAL A 30 30.98 35.24 16.89
CA VAL A 30 29.57 34.95 16.66
C VAL A 30 29.37 34.73 15.17
N LEU A 31 29.44 33.47 14.74
CA LEU A 31 29.04 33.10 13.39
C LEU A 31 27.55 33.47 13.22
N PRO A 32 27.17 34.31 12.24
CA PRO A 32 25.76 34.52 11.95
C PRO A 32 25.14 33.18 11.59
N LYS A 33 24.11 32.75 12.33
CA LYS A 33 23.34 31.56 12.00
C LYS A 33 22.62 31.81 10.69
N VAL A 34 23.25 31.44 9.58
CA VAL A 34 22.63 31.48 8.25
C VAL A 34 21.53 30.43 8.25
N LYS A 35 20.27 30.86 8.34
CA LYS A 35 19.12 29.98 8.07
C LYS A 35 19.03 29.83 6.56
N TYR A 36 19.58 28.75 6.02
CA TYR A 36 19.31 28.35 4.65
C TYR A 36 17.85 27.89 4.56
N GLN A 37 17.02 28.66 3.85
CA GLN A 37 15.70 28.19 3.44
C GLN A 37 15.88 27.52 2.07
N VAL A 38 15.89 26.20 2.05
CA VAL A 38 15.89 25.44 0.79
C VAL A 38 14.48 25.53 0.22
N LEU A 39 14.27 26.45 -0.72
CA LEU A 39 13.05 26.48 -1.54
C LEU A 39 13.17 25.37 -2.57
N ALA A 40 12.60 24.20 -2.26
CA ALA A 40 12.44 23.13 -3.22
C ALA A 40 11.29 23.48 -4.18
N SER A 41 11.63 24.01 -5.35
CA SER A 41 10.70 24.08 -6.48
C SER A 41 10.78 22.77 -7.26
N VAL A 42 9.64 22.14 -7.52
CA VAL A 42 9.57 20.93 -8.35
C VAL A 42 10.03 21.27 -9.76
N GLY A 43 11.15 20.69 -10.21
CA GLY A 43 11.79 21.02 -11.49
C GLY A 43 11.03 20.57 -12.75
N ASN A 44 9.90 19.88 -12.59
CA ASN A 44 9.02 19.48 -13.69
C ASN A 44 7.55 19.64 -13.26
N GLU A 45 6.77 20.41 -14.00
CA GLU A 45 5.29 20.40 -13.98
C GLU A 45 4.72 19.13 -14.65
N LEU A 46 5.34 17.97 -14.45
CA LEU A 46 4.63 16.72 -14.69
C LEU A 46 3.73 16.49 -13.48
N VAL A 47 2.68 17.30 -13.41
CA VAL A 47 1.52 17.00 -12.58
C VAL A 47 1.01 15.67 -13.11
N PHE A 48 1.16 14.61 -12.30
CA PHE A 48 0.50 13.37 -12.57
C PHE A 48 -1.01 13.65 -12.52
N ASN A 49 -1.63 13.89 -13.67
CA ASN A 49 -3.08 13.99 -13.83
C ASN A 49 -3.74 12.61 -13.83
N GLY A 50 -3.13 11.64 -13.14
CA GLY A 50 -3.70 10.34 -12.90
C GLY A 50 -4.26 10.30 -11.48
N MET A 51 -5.22 9.41 -11.27
CA MET A 51 -5.72 9.11 -9.95
C MET A 51 -4.71 8.20 -9.26
N VAL A 52 -4.07 8.65 -8.18
CA VAL A 52 -3.29 7.76 -7.32
C VAL A 52 -4.28 7.03 -6.41
N LEU A 53 -4.41 5.72 -6.57
CA LEU A 53 -5.20 4.87 -5.69
C LEU A 53 -4.30 4.36 -4.55
N PRO A 54 -4.38 4.91 -3.32
CA PRO A 54 -3.61 4.38 -2.21
C PRO A 54 -4.16 3.01 -1.81
N ILE A 55 -3.47 1.95 -2.23
CA ILE A 55 -3.76 0.58 -1.79
C ILE A 55 -2.88 0.29 -0.57
N PRO A 56 -3.47 -0.03 0.60
CA PRO A 56 -2.71 -0.42 1.78
C PRO A 56 -1.79 -1.60 1.46
N LYS A 57 -0.49 -1.47 1.80
CA LYS A 57 0.55 -2.46 1.51
C LYS A 57 0.17 -3.86 2.01
N VAL A 58 -0.47 -3.93 3.18
CA VAL A 58 -0.99 -5.16 3.76
C VAL A 58 -1.90 -5.95 2.82
N LEU A 59 -2.72 -5.28 2.00
CA LEU A 59 -3.64 -5.92 1.06
C LEU A 59 -2.91 -6.54 -0.14
N ILE A 60 -1.79 -5.95 -0.56
CA ILE A 60 -0.98 -6.46 -1.68
C ILE A 60 -0.47 -7.86 -1.37
N TYR A 61 -0.04 -8.10 -0.13
CA TYR A 61 0.50 -9.38 0.29
C TYR A 61 -0.58 -10.35 0.80
N TYR A 62 -1.64 -9.83 1.43
CA TYR A 62 -2.70 -10.66 1.99
C TYR A 62 -3.67 -11.22 0.93
N LEU A 63 -3.98 -10.46 -0.13
CA LEU A 63 -4.99 -10.86 -1.11
C LEU A 63 -4.45 -11.80 -2.19
N ARG A 64 -5.32 -12.64 -2.77
CA ARG A 64 -5.01 -13.32 -4.05
C ARG A 64 -5.13 -12.32 -5.20
N HIS A 65 -4.48 -12.61 -6.32
CA HIS A 65 -4.51 -11.76 -7.51
C HIS A 65 -5.93 -11.29 -7.90
N ASN A 66 -6.89 -12.22 -8.04
CA ASN A 66 -8.27 -11.86 -8.41
C ASN A 66 -9.00 -11.03 -7.34
N GLU A 67 -8.69 -11.25 -6.06
CA GLU A 67 -9.27 -10.46 -4.97
C GLU A 67 -8.68 -9.07 -4.93
N LEU A 68 -7.36 -8.95 -5.17
CA LEU A 68 -6.69 -7.68 -5.30
C LEU A 68 -7.28 -6.88 -6.46
N MET A 69 -7.50 -7.49 -7.63
CA MET A 69 -8.13 -6.80 -8.75
C MET A 69 -9.55 -6.32 -8.43
N ILE A 70 -10.35 -7.12 -7.72
CA ILE A 70 -11.68 -6.72 -7.27
C ILE A 70 -11.61 -5.55 -6.28
N VAL A 71 -10.70 -5.61 -5.31
CA VAL A 71 -10.50 -4.55 -4.31
C VAL A 71 -10.03 -3.25 -4.98
N SER A 72 -9.09 -3.33 -5.93
CA SER A 72 -8.64 -2.18 -6.71
C SER A 72 -9.78 -1.56 -7.51
N THR A 73 -10.63 -2.38 -8.14
CA THR A 73 -11.80 -1.88 -8.90
C THR A 73 -12.82 -1.22 -7.99
N ILE A 74 -13.06 -1.77 -6.79
CA ILE A 74 -13.94 -1.17 -5.79
C ILE A 74 -13.39 0.20 -5.35
N LEU A 75 -12.08 0.31 -5.10
CA LEU A 75 -11.42 1.58 -4.75
C LEU A 75 -11.53 2.60 -5.87
N GLU A 76 -11.28 2.19 -7.10
CA GLU A 76 -11.39 3.03 -8.29
C GLU A 76 -12.80 3.58 -8.45
N GLU A 77 -13.82 2.72 -8.43
CA GLU A 77 -15.22 3.15 -8.52
C GLU A 77 -15.65 4.02 -7.35
N THR A 78 -15.19 3.71 -6.14
CA THR A 78 -15.50 4.54 -4.96
C THR A 78 -14.88 5.93 -5.08
N ASN A 79 -13.69 6.04 -5.66
CA ASN A 79 -13.04 7.33 -5.89
C ASN A 79 -13.66 8.11 -7.06
N GLU A 80 -14.09 7.43 -8.13
CA GLU A 80 -14.73 8.07 -9.29
C GLU A 80 -16.16 8.52 -9.00
N TYR A 81 -16.96 7.67 -8.34
CA TYR A 81 -18.41 7.85 -8.21
C TYR A 81 -18.87 8.06 -6.77
N GLY A 82 -17.97 8.01 -5.78
CA GLY A 82 -18.28 8.06 -4.35
C GLY A 82 -18.69 6.71 -3.75
N GLU A 83 -19.15 5.77 -4.56
CA GLU A 83 -19.50 4.41 -4.14
C GLU A 83 -19.36 3.37 -5.24
N CYS A 84 -19.06 2.13 -4.86
CA CYS A 84 -19.06 0.98 -5.77
C CYS A 84 -20.42 0.28 -5.72
N ALA A 85 -21.30 0.59 -6.67
CA ALA A 85 -22.61 -0.05 -6.83
C ALA A 85 -22.65 -1.11 -7.95
N SER A 86 -21.55 -1.33 -8.68
CA SER A 86 -21.51 -2.17 -9.87
C SER A 86 -22.04 -3.58 -9.64
N SER A 87 -22.85 -4.11 -10.55
CA SER A 87 -23.32 -5.49 -10.44
C SER A 87 -22.16 -6.50 -10.54
N VAL A 88 -22.38 -7.75 -10.11
CA VAL A 88 -21.36 -8.81 -10.24
C VAL A 88 -20.97 -9.02 -11.71
N LYS A 89 -21.93 -8.85 -12.62
CA LYS A 89 -21.71 -8.93 -14.07
C LYS A 89 -20.85 -7.76 -14.57
N GLU A 90 -21.13 -6.54 -14.14
CA GLU A 90 -20.33 -5.37 -14.49
C GLU A 90 -18.89 -5.49 -13.99
N LEU A 91 -18.69 -5.93 -12.74
CA LEU A 91 -17.36 -6.20 -12.19
C LEU A 91 -16.62 -7.28 -13.00
N ALA A 92 -17.32 -8.36 -13.37
CA ALA A 92 -16.76 -9.42 -14.21
C ALA A 92 -16.30 -8.89 -15.58
N THR A 93 -17.11 -8.03 -16.21
CA THR A 93 -16.77 -7.39 -17.49
C THR A 93 -15.59 -6.42 -17.37
N LYS A 94 -15.56 -5.57 -16.34
CA LYS A 94 -14.47 -4.59 -16.11
C LYS A 94 -13.13 -5.30 -15.88
N ILE A 95 -13.12 -6.32 -15.02
CA ILE A 95 -11.91 -7.02 -14.60
C ILE A 95 -11.54 -8.16 -15.58
N LYS A 96 -12.42 -8.47 -16.54
CA LYS A 96 -12.27 -9.58 -17.50
C LYS A 96 -12.07 -10.93 -16.82
N ILE A 97 -12.82 -11.18 -15.75
CA ILE A 97 -12.86 -12.46 -15.02
C ILE A 97 -14.26 -13.05 -15.10
N SER A 98 -14.39 -14.38 -15.04
CA SER A 98 -15.70 -15.04 -15.01
C SER A 98 -16.58 -14.61 -13.81
N THR A 99 -17.88 -14.46 -14.04
CA THR A 99 -18.88 -14.16 -13.00
C THR A 99 -18.82 -15.11 -11.80
N PRO A 100 -18.65 -16.44 -11.96
CA PRO A 100 -18.47 -17.35 -10.83
C PRO A 100 -17.24 -17.04 -9.97
N THR A 101 -16.10 -16.71 -10.61
CA THR A 101 -14.87 -16.35 -9.90
C THR A 101 -15.03 -15.05 -9.13
N VAL A 102 -15.65 -14.02 -9.71
CA VAL A 102 -15.96 -12.76 -9.02
C VAL A 102 -16.87 -13.02 -7.82
N SER A 103 -17.90 -13.84 -8.00
CA SER A 103 -18.85 -14.19 -6.94
C SER A 103 -18.15 -14.88 -5.77
N SER A 104 -17.25 -15.83 -6.06
CA SER A 104 -16.44 -16.53 -5.07
C SER A 104 -15.49 -15.59 -4.32
N CYS A 105 -14.84 -14.66 -5.02
CA CYS A 105 -13.95 -13.68 -4.41
C CYS A 105 -14.71 -12.70 -3.50
N LEU A 106 -15.84 -12.16 -3.96
CA LEU A 106 -16.71 -11.30 -3.15
C LEU A 106 -17.21 -12.03 -1.90
N TYR A 107 -17.58 -13.30 -2.03
CA TYR A 107 -17.94 -14.13 -0.87
C TYR A 107 -16.77 -14.29 0.10
N SER A 108 -15.57 -14.61 -0.40
CA SER A 108 -14.38 -14.75 0.45
C SER A 108 -14.06 -13.45 1.18
N LEU A 109 -14.11 -12.30 0.51
CA LEU A 109 -13.82 -10.98 1.08
C LEU A 109 -14.84 -10.59 2.16
N ARG A 110 -16.12 -10.92 1.97
CA ARG A 110 -17.15 -10.75 3.01
C ARG A 110 -16.89 -11.64 4.22
N LYS A 111 -16.56 -12.92 3.97
CA LYS A 111 -16.34 -13.91 5.03
C LYS A 111 -15.20 -13.50 5.96
N VAL A 112 -14.11 -12.97 5.41
CA VAL A 112 -12.96 -12.50 6.20
C VAL A 112 -13.17 -11.09 6.78
N GLY A 113 -14.29 -10.43 6.48
CA GLY A 113 -14.64 -9.13 7.03
C GLY A 113 -14.00 -7.92 6.32
N LEU A 114 -13.32 -8.11 5.19
CA LEU A 114 -12.71 -7.01 4.41
C LEU A 114 -13.71 -6.22 3.57
N LEU A 115 -14.84 -6.84 3.22
CA LEU A 115 -15.86 -6.25 2.37
C LEU A 115 -17.20 -6.21 3.09
N GLN A 116 -17.79 -5.01 3.15
CA GLN A 116 -19.15 -4.78 3.61
C GLN A 116 -20.05 -4.56 2.39
N GLU A 117 -21.23 -5.16 2.41
CA GLU A 117 -22.22 -5.00 1.36
C GLU A 117 -23.55 -4.54 1.93
N ALA A 118 -24.11 -3.48 1.36
CA ALA A 118 -25.43 -2.97 1.68
C ALA A 118 -26.36 -3.11 0.46
N PRO A 119 -27.68 -3.30 0.65
CA PRO A 119 -28.63 -3.28 -0.45
C PRO A 119 -28.66 -1.89 -1.10
N ASN A 120 -28.66 -1.83 -2.43
CA ASN A 120 -28.64 -0.57 -3.20
C ASN A 120 -30.03 0.11 -3.30
N GLY A 121 -30.98 -0.21 -2.40
CA GLY A 121 -32.34 0.37 -2.38
C GLY A 121 -33.25 0.04 -3.58
N GLN A 122 -32.70 -0.35 -4.73
CA GLN A 122 -33.42 -0.66 -5.96
C GLN A 122 -33.40 -2.16 -6.25
N ARG A 123 -34.56 -2.71 -6.60
CA ARG A 123 -34.75 -4.14 -6.88
C ARG A 123 -33.93 -4.54 -8.12
N GLY A 124 -32.86 -5.31 -7.92
CA GLY A 124 -31.98 -5.78 -9.00
C GLY A 124 -30.75 -4.90 -9.27
N ALA A 125 -30.61 -3.74 -8.63
CA ALA A 125 -29.51 -2.79 -8.84
C ALA A 125 -28.19 -3.17 -8.12
N GLY A 126 -28.00 -4.45 -7.81
CA GLY A 126 -26.80 -4.93 -7.12
C GLY A 126 -26.73 -4.56 -5.63
N ARG A 127 -25.51 -4.45 -5.11
CA ARG A 127 -25.19 -4.15 -3.72
C ARG A 127 -24.11 -3.08 -3.69
N ILE A 128 -24.25 -2.11 -2.79
CA ILE A 128 -23.21 -1.11 -2.53
C ILE A 128 -22.09 -1.80 -1.76
N ARG A 129 -20.88 -1.71 -2.28
CA ARG A 129 -19.68 -2.36 -1.75
C ARG A 129 -18.77 -1.33 -1.11
N LYS A 130 -18.40 -1.59 0.14
CA LYS A 130 -17.46 -0.74 0.89
C LYS A 130 -16.37 -1.59 1.52
N LEU A 131 -15.13 -1.13 1.41
CA LEU A 131 -14.02 -1.78 2.10
C LEU A 131 -14.09 -1.46 3.60
N ASN A 132 -13.79 -2.47 4.40
CA ASN A 132 -13.76 -2.35 5.84
C ASN A 132 -12.38 -1.85 6.29
N TYR A 133 -12.17 -0.54 6.27
CA TYR A 133 -10.88 0.06 6.62
C TYR A 133 -10.45 -0.21 8.07
N THR A 134 -11.39 -0.42 9.00
CA THR A 134 -11.02 -0.80 10.38
C THR A 134 -10.42 -2.20 10.43
N ALA A 135 -10.94 -3.14 9.63
CA ALA A 135 -10.35 -4.48 9.50
C ALA A 135 -9.00 -4.43 8.79
N ILE A 136 -8.84 -3.56 7.79
CA ILE A 136 -7.55 -3.37 7.10
C ILE A 136 -6.50 -2.81 8.06
N GLN A 137 -6.87 -1.81 8.86
CA GLN A 137 -5.97 -1.23 9.87
C GLN A 137 -5.61 -2.26 10.93
N HIS A 138 -6.59 -2.99 11.46
CA HIS A 138 -6.34 -4.05 12.44
C HIS A 138 -5.36 -5.11 11.90
N LEU A 139 -5.54 -5.54 10.65
CA LEU A 139 -4.60 -6.45 10.00
C LEU A 139 -3.21 -5.82 9.86
N ASN A 140 -3.13 -4.54 9.50
CA ASN A 140 -1.87 -3.82 9.39
C ASN A 140 -1.13 -3.74 10.74
N ASP A 141 -1.85 -3.42 11.83
CA ASP A 141 -1.27 -3.28 13.17
C ASP A 141 -0.78 -4.62 13.73
N LEU A 142 -1.40 -5.73 13.32
CA LEU A 142 -0.97 -7.08 13.71
C LEU A 142 0.32 -7.53 13.02
N VAL A 143 0.61 -7.01 11.82
CA VAL A 143 1.74 -7.42 10.98
C VAL A 143 2.80 -6.33 10.85
N GLU A 144 2.60 -5.20 11.52
CA GLU A 144 3.54 -4.08 11.52
C GLU A 144 4.84 -4.51 12.21
N GLY A 145 5.96 -4.44 11.49
CA GLY A 145 7.26 -4.87 11.98
C GLY A 145 7.58 -6.36 11.76
N GLU A 146 6.63 -7.14 11.26
CA GLU A 146 6.83 -8.55 10.92
C GLU A 146 7.46 -8.72 9.52
N ASP A 147 8.02 -9.90 9.24
CA ASP A 147 8.66 -10.18 7.95
C ASP A 147 7.64 -10.29 6.79
N SER A 148 8.07 -10.05 5.55
CA SER A 148 7.18 -10.07 4.38
C SER A 148 6.50 -11.43 4.11
N GLY A 149 7.04 -12.54 4.65
CA GLY A 149 6.46 -13.88 4.53
C GLY A 149 5.23 -14.08 5.40
N ILE A 150 5.05 -13.29 6.46
CA ILE A 150 3.95 -13.45 7.43
C ILE A 150 2.58 -13.29 6.77
N TYR A 151 2.45 -12.37 5.82
CA TYR A 151 1.19 -12.11 5.13
C TYR A 151 0.66 -13.35 4.41
N THR A 152 1.56 -14.16 3.83
CA THR A 152 1.18 -15.41 3.15
C THR A 152 0.81 -16.51 4.14
N ARG A 153 1.52 -16.59 5.27
CA ARG A 153 1.27 -17.57 6.34
C ARG A 153 -0.05 -17.29 7.05
N ILE A 154 -0.27 -16.04 7.46
CA ILE A 154 -1.54 -15.53 7.97
C ILE A 154 -2.64 -15.82 6.95
N ARG A 155 -2.46 -15.49 5.67
CA ARG A 155 -3.48 -15.79 4.65
C ARG A 155 -3.88 -17.25 4.66
N LYS A 156 -2.95 -18.21 4.81
CA LYS A 156 -3.30 -19.65 4.89
C LYS A 156 -4.06 -19.97 6.19
N ALA A 157 -3.62 -19.45 7.33
CA ALA A 157 -4.21 -19.70 8.64
C ALA A 157 -5.60 -19.04 8.83
N THR A 158 -5.76 -17.79 8.37
CA THR A 158 -6.88 -16.92 8.74
C THR A 158 -8.02 -16.88 7.72
N ARG A 159 -7.93 -17.55 6.57
CA ARG A 159 -9.03 -17.62 5.57
C ARG A 159 -10.34 -18.17 6.12
N LYS A 160 -10.30 -18.80 7.30
CA LYS A 160 -11.46 -19.39 7.98
C LYS A 160 -12.08 -18.44 9.02
N THR A 161 -11.35 -17.42 9.47
CA THR A 161 -11.75 -16.50 10.55
C THR A 161 -11.93 -15.07 10.04
N ASN A 162 -12.69 -14.27 10.79
CA ASN A 162 -12.85 -12.85 10.49
C ASN A 162 -11.55 -12.11 10.89
N ILE A 163 -11.07 -11.18 10.07
CA ILE A 163 -9.84 -10.44 10.38
C ILE A 163 -9.94 -9.70 11.71
N MET A 164 -11.11 -9.18 12.07
CA MET A 164 -11.33 -8.48 13.33
C MET A 164 -11.19 -9.38 14.56
N SER A 165 -11.26 -10.69 14.42
CA SER A 165 -11.05 -11.63 15.53
C SER A 165 -9.60 -12.12 15.63
N LEU A 166 -8.71 -11.67 14.75
CA LEU A 166 -7.30 -12.05 14.80
C LEU A 166 -6.59 -11.36 15.95
N THR A 167 -5.73 -12.12 16.61
CA THR A 167 -4.90 -11.68 17.73
C THR A 167 -3.42 -11.83 17.39
N LYS A 168 -2.54 -11.26 18.21
CA LYS A 168 -1.09 -11.46 18.06
C LYS A 168 -0.67 -12.93 18.24
N ASP A 169 -1.41 -13.70 19.02
CA ASP A 169 -1.12 -15.12 19.21
C ASP A 169 -1.44 -15.93 17.95
N ASP A 170 -2.49 -15.55 17.20
CA ASP A 170 -2.77 -16.14 15.89
C ASP A 170 -1.63 -15.87 14.89
N ILE A 171 -0.96 -14.72 14.99
CA ILE A 171 0.21 -14.39 14.17
C ILE A 171 1.39 -15.27 14.55
N LYS A 172 1.67 -15.43 15.85
CA LYS A 172 2.73 -16.32 16.35
C LYS A 172 2.50 -17.77 15.94
N ASN A 173 1.28 -18.29 16.10
CA ASN A 173 0.92 -19.64 15.67
C ASN A 173 1.08 -19.84 14.14
N ALA A 174 1.01 -18.76 13.34
CA ALA A 174 1.28 -18.84 11.91
C ALA A 174 2.78 -19.00 11.58
N TYR A 175 3.67 -18.61 12.49
CA TYR A 175 5.10 -18.93 12.44
C TYR A 175 5.36 -20.38 12.84
N ASP A 176 4.77 -20.85 13.93
CA ASP A 176 5.07 -22.16 14.54
C ASP A 176 4.77 -23.36 13.64
N ASN A 177 3.93 -23.21 12.62
CA ASN A 177 3.70 -24.27 11.64
C ASN A 177 4.87 -24.49 10.65
N HIS A 178 5.89 -23.61 10.64
CA HIS A 178 7.02 -23.67 9.70
C HIS A 178 8.36 -23.19 10.28
N VAL A 179 8.45 -22.92 11.58
CA VAL A 179 9.74 -22.66 12.24
C VAL A 179 10.23 -24.00 12.75
N LEU A 180 11.19 -24.59 12.03
CA LEU A 180 12.05 -25.61 12.62
C LEU A 180 12.61 -25.03 13.92
N GLU A 181 12.50 -25.78 15.01
CA GLU A 181 12.89 -25.33 16.34
C GLU A 181 14.30 -24.73 16.32
N LEU A 182 14.56 -23.78 17.22
CA LEU A 182 15.83 -23.02 17.33
C LEU A 182 17.07 -23.88 17.70
N GLY A 183 17.01 -25.19 17.48
CA GLY A 183 18.11 -26.16 17.53
C GLY A 183 18.23 -27.02 16.27
N HIS A 184 17.60 -26.65 15.15
CA HIS A 184 17.75 -27.39 13.90
C HIS A 184 19.16 -27.23 13.36
N ASP A 185 19.94 -28.30 13.43
CA ASP A 185 21.29 -28.35 12.87
C ASP A 185 21.17 -28.33 11.34
N LEU A 186 21.87 -27.40 10.68
CA LEU A 186 21.86 -27.27 9.21
C LEU A 186 22.51 -28.48 8.52
N ALA A 187 23.12 -29.39 9.29
CA ALA A 187 23.77 -30.60 8.79
C ALA A 187 22.82 -31.78 8.52
N GLU A 188 21.54 -31.72 8.92
CA GLU A 188 20.57 -32.81 8.69
C GLU A 188 19.82 -32.73 7.34
N GLU A 189 20.09 -31.72 6.48
CA GLU A 189 19.46 -31.59 5.15
C GLU A 189 20.32 -32.16 3.99
N GLU A 190 21.42 -32.86 4.26
CA GLU A 190 22.20 -33.61 3.25
C GLU A 190 21.92 -35.13 3.31
N GLU A 191 20.66 -35.54 3.36
CA GLU A 191 20.34 -36.93 3.04
C GLU A 191 18.88 -37.02 2.57
N TYR A 192 18.61 -36.74 1.30
CA TYR A 192 17.61 -37.47 0.48
C TYR A 192 17.80 -37.05 -0.99
N ASP A 193 18.42 -37.95 -1.76
CA ASP A 193 18.47 -37.97 -3.24
C ASP A 193 17.06 -38.00 -3.89
#